data_AF-A0A8T4HS93-F1
#
_entry.id   AF-A0A8T4HS93-F1
#
_cell.length_a   1.000
_cell.length_b   1.000
_cell.length_c   1.000
_cell.angle_alpha   90.00
_cell.angle_beta   90.00
_cell.angle_gamma   90.00
#
_symmetry.space_group_name_H-M   'P 1'
#
loop_
_entity.id
_entity.type
_entity.pdbx_description
1 polymer ?
#
loop_
_entity_poly.entity_id
_entity_poly.type
_entity_poly.pdbx_seq_one_letter_code
_entity_poly.pdbx_strand_id
1 'polypeptide(L)'
;MPERTLNFGLYGARGQKSAQLAADVLDRLALEGGIRSPVTTRRGLNARLNYLTNSPAGYQAMRDAGISVTRGTLRRWLQHKQTPSPDNLARVDAAYRAYRRRNVARHLLQRLNARGGTRVEIQPLDQSAVADPRRRVITTDVAGFRRLRIRNWDRIVDA
;
A
#
# COMPACT_ATOMS: atom_id res chain seq x y z
N MET A 1 -20.56 -14.94 -15.67
CA MET A 1 -19.41 -15.22 -16.56
C MET A 1 -18.13 -14.57 -16.00
N PRO A 2 -17.48 -15.15 -14.98
CA PRO A 2 -16.29 -14.56 -14.34
C PRO A 2 -14.96 -14.86 -15.06
N GLU A 3 -14.95 -15.77 -16.03
CA GLU A 3 -13.71 -16.39 -16.53
C GLU A 3 -13.06 -15.67 -17.72
N ARG A 4 -13.67 -14.60 -18.24
CA ARG A 4 -13.21 -13.94 -19.49
C ARG A 4 -12.13 -12.86 -19.31
N THR A 5 -11.61 -12.66 -18.11
CA THR A 5 -10.59 -11.61 -17.79
C THR A 5 -9.29 -12.16 -17.21
N LEU A 6 -8.96 -13.43 -17.48
CA LEU A 6 -7.73 -14.06 -16.97
C LEU A 6 -6.46 -13.60 -17.71
N ASN A 7 -6.55 -13.30 -19.00
CA ASN A 7 -5.39 -12.98 -19.84
C ASN A 7 -5.22 -11.46 -20.01
N PHE A 8 -4.79 -10.78 -18.94
CA PHE A 8 -4.45 -9.36 -18.99
C PHE A 8 -3.30 -9.13 -19.99
N GLY A 9 -3.43 -8.13 -20.87
CA GLY A 9 -2.41 -7.81 -21.88
C GLY A 9 -2.49 -8.60 -23.19
N LEU A 10 -3.45 -9.52 -23.33
CA LEU A 10 -3.62 -10.31 -24.55
C LEU A 10 -3.87 -9.39 -25.76
N TYR A 11 -3.28 -9.76 -26.90
CA TYR A 11 -3.37 -9.02 -28.17
C TYR A 11 -2.83 -7.58 -28.15
N GLY A 12 -1.95 -7.25 -27.19
CA GLY A 12 -1.35 -5.91 -27.08
C GLY A 12 -2.21 -4.90 -26.33
N ALA A 13 -3.29 -5.34 -25.67
CA ALA A 13 -4.06 -4.50 -24.76
C ALA A 13 -3.18 -3.94 -23.63
N ARG A 14 -3.32 -2.66 -23.29
CA ARG A 14 -2.54 -1.99 -22.24
C ARG A 14 -3.42 -1.52 -21.10
N GLY A 15 -2.89 -1.56 -19.88
CA GLY A 15 -3.55 -1.02 -18.69
C GLY A 15 -2.87 -1.52 -17.42
N GLN A 16 -3.54 -1.34 -16.28
CA GLN A 16 -3.11 -1.87 -14.99
C GLN A 16 -4.20 -2.70 -14.32
N LYS A 17 -3.81 -3.72 -13.57
CA LYS A 17 -4.75 -4.50 -12.75
C LYS A 17 -5.27 -3.64 -11.61
N SER A 18 -6.56 -3.77 -11.27
CA SER A 18 -7.16 -2.99 -10.18
C SER A 18 -6.49 -3.25 -8.82
N ALA A 19 -5.98 -4.45 -8.56
CA ALA A 19 -5.21 -4.77 -7.36
C ALA A 19 -3.91 -3.95 -7.27
N GLN A 20 -3.17 -3.83 -8.37
CA GLN A 20 -1.95 -3.02 -8.44
C GLN A 20 -2.27 -1.54 -8.21
N LEU A 21 -3.31 -1.02 -8.85
CA LEU A 21 -3.77 0.36 -8.60
C LEU A 21 -4.16 0.58 -7.14
N ALA A 22 -4.81 -0.39 -6.50
CA ALA A 22 -5.14 -0.32 -5.08
C ALA A 22 -3.88 -0.31 -4.20
N ALA A 23 -2.87 -1.13 -4.53
CA ALA A 23 -1.57 -1.13 -3.86
C ALA A 23 -0.84 0.22 -4.00
N ASP A 24 -0.84 0.82 -5.19
CA ASP A 24 -0.23 2.14 -5.43
C ASP A 24 -0.93 3.25 -4.64
N VAL A 25 -2.27 3.19 -4.56
CA VAL A 25 -3.04 4.11 -3.72
C VAL A 25 -2.70 3.94 -2.25
N LEU A 26 -2.56 2.70 -1.78
CA LEU A 26 -2.16 2.42 -0.40
C LEU A 26 -0.77 2.96 -0.10
N ASP A 27 0.19 2.80 -1.01
CA ASP A 27 1.53 3.37 -0.85
C ASP A 27 1.50 4.89 -0.78
N ARG A 28 0.73 5.52 -1.65
CA ARG A 28 0.58 6.97 -1.64
C ARG A 28 -0.01 7.48 -0.32
N LEU A 29 -1.10 6.86 0.15
CA LEU A 29 -1.71 7.19 1.45
C LEU A 29 -0.76 6.87 2.63
N ALA A 30 0.07 5.84 2.48
CA ALA A 30 1.11 5.47 3.44
C ALA A 30 2.21 6.54 3.52
N LEU A 31 2.50 7.24 2.43
CA LEU A 31 3.51 8.30 2.36
C LEU A 31 2.95 9.68 2.75
N GLU A 32 1.82 10.10 2.19
CA GLU A 32 1.28 11.47 2.33
C GLU A 32 0.90 11.82 3.78
N GLY A 33 0.31 10.88 4.50
CA GLY A 33 -0.03 11.05 5.93
C GLY A 33 1.11 10.66 6.89
N GLY A 34 2.28 10.33 6.36
CA GLY A 34 3.43 9.82 7.12
C GLY A 34 4.29 10.90 7.76
N ILE A 35 5.33 10.47 8.45
CA ILE A 35 6.35 11.35 9.03
C ILE A 35 7.21 11.91 7.90
N ARG A 36 7.01 13.20 7.60
CA ARG A 36 7.73 13.92 6.54
C ARG A 36 9.21 14.16 6.85
N SER A 37 9.57 14.30 8.12
CA SER A 37 10.97 14.55 8.49
C SER A 37 11.83 13.31 8.22
N PRO A 38 13.03 13.44 7.61
CA PRO A 38 13.91 12.31 7.31
C PRO A 38 14.34 11.55 8.57
N VAL A 39 14.56 10.24 8.46
CA VAL A 39 15.03 9.39 9.57
C VAL A 39 16.40 9.81 10.12
N THR A 40 17.21 10.50 9.32
CA THR A 40 18.51 11.04 9.70
C THR A 40 18.42 12.26 10.63
N THR A 41 17.24 12.89 10.73
CA THR A 41 17.02 14.01 11.65
C THR A 41 16.57 13.50 13.02
N ARG A 42 16.96 14.20 14.09
CA ARG A 42 16.53 13.86 15.47
C ARG A 42 15.01 13.73 15.58
N ARG A 43 14.27 14.67 15.00
CA ARG A 43 12.79 14.67 14.97
C ARG A 43 12.24 13.45 14.22
N GLY A 44 12.76 13.19 13.02
CA GLY A 44 12.26 12.11 12.16
C GLY A 44 12.57 10.72 12.71
N LEU A 45 13.74 10.52 13.32
CA LEU A 45 14.08 9.29 14.04
C LEU A 45 13.15 9.08 15.23
N ASN A 46 12.99 10.10 16.09
CA ASN A 46 12.19 9.98 17.32
C ASN A 46 10.74 9.64 17.00
N ALA A 47 10.14 10.33 16.04
CA ALA A 47 8.76 10.09 15.65
C ALA A 47 8.54 8.65 15.15
N ARG A 48 9.48 8.08 14.41
CA ARG A 48 9.41 6.69 13.92
C ARG A 48 9.58 5.69 15.06
N LEU A 49 10.56 5.90 15.93
CA LEU A 49 10.78 5.05 17.09
C LEU A 49 9.53 5.05 17.99
N ASN A 50 8.99 6.22 18.34
CA ASN A 50 7.76 6.31 19.12
C ASN A 50 6.61 5.57 18.45
N TYR A 51 6.40 5.76 17.14
CA TYR A 51 5.36 5.05 16.39
C TYR A 51 5.51 3.52 16.49
N LEU A 52 6.75 3.02 16.36
CA LEU A 52 7.07 1.59 16.42
C LEU A 52 7.01 1.03 17.84
N THR A 53 7.31 1.82 18.87
CA THR A 53 7.34 1.36 20.27
C THR A 53 6.02 1.53 21.01
N ASN A 54 5.00 2.11 20.38
CA ASN A 54 3.68 2.31 20.97
C ASN A 54 2.83 1.02 21.07
N SER A 55 3.27 -0.10 20.49
CA SER A 55 2.50 -1.34 20.49
C SER A 55 3.38 -2.59 20.32
N PRO A 56 2.97 -3.77 20.83
CA PRO A 56 3.69 -5.03 20.60
C PRO A 56 3.90 -5.36 19.12
N ALA A 57 2.93 -5.05 18.27
CA ALA A 57 3.02 -5.26 16.82
C ALA A 57 4.08 -4.36 16.16
N GLY A 58 4.29 -3.14 16.66
CA GLY A 58 5.38 -2.28 16.18
C GLY A 58 6.76 -2.80 16.59
N TYR A 59 6.89 -3.40 17.78
CA TYR A 59 8.10 -4.13 18.15
C TYR A 59 8.35 -5.35 17.25
N GLN A 60 7.30 -6.06 16.83
CA GLN A 60 7.43 -7.15 15.86
C GLN A 60 7.90 -6.62 14.51
N ALA A 61 7.32 -5.51 14.01
CA ALA A 61 7.75 -4.91 12.76
C ALA A 61 9.23 -4.50 12.75
N MET A 62 9.76 -4.04 13.90
CA MET A 62 11.20 -3.80 14.03
C MET A 62 12.03 -5.10 13.93
N ARG A 63 11.56 -6.20 14.53
CA ARG A 63 12.22 -7.51 14.42
C ARG A 63 12.19 -8.04 12.99
N ASP A 64 11.05 -7.92 12.31
CA ASP A 64 10.87 -8.35 10.92
C ASP A 64 11.80 -7.57 9.97
N ALA A 65 12.07 -6.30 10.28
CA ALA A 65 13.05 -5.47 9.58
C ALA A 65 14.52 -5.73 9.98
N GLY A 66 14.78 -6.75 10.81
CA GLY A 66 16.13 -7.13 11.21
C GLY A 66 16.77 -6.23 12.27
N ILE A 67 15.99 -5.48 13.05
CA ILE A 67 16.51 -4.70 14.19
C ILE A 67 16.62 -5.64 15.40
N SER A 68 17.84 -6.13 15.65
CA SER A 68 18.15 -7.10 16.71
C SER A 68 18.80 -6.49 17.96
N VAL A 69 18.77 -5.15 18.10
CA VAL A 69 19.42 -4.48 19.23
C VAL A 69 18.76 -4.81 20.57
N THR A 70 19.55 -4.76 21.65
CA THR A 70 19.03 -4.97 23.00
C THR A 70 18.00 -3.89 23.38
N ARG A 71 17.09 -4.22 24.30
CA ARG A 71 16.13 -3.26 24.86
C ARG A 71 16.82 -2.01 25.42
N GLY A 72 18.01 -2.16 26.02
CA GLY A 72 18.81 -1.06 26.54
C GLY A 72 19.30 -0.11 25.44
N THR A 73 19.77 -0.65 24.31
CA THR A 73 20.16 0.16 23.14
C THR A 73 18.97 0.92 22.56
N LEU A 74 17.82 0.25 22.39
CA LEU A 74 16.60 0.89 21.91
C LEU A 74 16.15 2.03 22.83
N ARG A 75 16.23 1.83 24.16
CA ARG A 75 15.94 2.87 25.16
C ARG A 75 16.88 4.06 25.03
N ARG A 76 18.18 3.84 24.78
CA ARG A 76 19.15 4.93 24.55
C ARG A 76 18.84 5.72 23.28
N TRP A 77 18.38 5.07 22.21
CA TRP A 77 17.95 5.74 20.99
C TRP A 77 16.72 6.63 21.23
N LEU A 78 15.70 6.11 21.94
CA LEU A 78 14.51 6.89 22.34
C LEU A 78 14.87 8.09 23.23
N GLN A 79 15.85 7.93 24.12
CA GLN A 79 16.33 8.99 25.01
C GLN A 79 17.33 9.95 24.36
N HIS A 80 17.63 9.80 23.07
CA HIS A 80 18.65 10.59 22.35
C HIS A 80 20.06 10.49 22.93
N LYS A 81 20.35 9.45 23.72
CA LYS A 81 21.67 9.22 24.32
C LYS A 81 22.64 8.53 23.36
N GLN A 82 22.12 7.96 22.28
CA GLN A 82 22.90 7.25 21.28
C GLN A 82 22.21 7.38 19.91
N THR A 83 23.01 7.59 18.87
CA THR A 83 22.54 7.61 17.48
C THR A 83 22.67 6.20 16.88
N PRO A 84 21.64 5.67 16.19
CA PRO A 84 21.75 4.41 15.45
C PRO A 84 22.77 4.51 14.30
N SER A 85 23.38 3.39 13.93
CA SER A 85 24.21 3.32 12.71
C SER A 85 23.39 3.62 11.45
N PRO A 86 24.02 4.01 10.32
CA PRO A 86 23.31 4.24 9.05
C PRO A 86 22.44 3.07 8.61
N ASP A 87 22.93 1.84 8.77
CA ASP A 87 22.16 0.61 8.48
C ASP A 87 20.94 0.47 9.41
N ASN A 88 21.08 0.74 10.71
CA ASN A 88 19.94 0.74 11.63
C ASN A 88 18.95 1.88 11.34
N LEU A 89 19.39 3.04 10.88
CA LEU A 89 18.48 4.12 10.44
C LEU A 89 17.65 3.67 9.24
N ALA A 90 18.27 3.01 8.26
CA ALA A 90 17.56 2.45 7.11
C ALA A 90 16.55 1.38 7.54
N ARG A 91 16.92 0.48 8.44
CA ARG A 91 16.01 -0.54 8.99
C ARG A 91 14.85 0.06 9.78
N VAL A 92 15.09 1.11 10.57
CA VAL A 92 14.03 1.83 11.30
C VAL A 92 13.06 2.50 10.33
N ASP A 93 13.55 3.12 9.26
CA ASP A 93 12.69 3.73 8.25
C ASP A 93 11.88 2.66 7.49
N ALA A 94 12.50 1.55 7.12
CA ALA A 94 11.82 0.42 6.47
C ALA A 94 10.74 -0.19 7.37
N ALA A 95 11.06 -0.48 8.64
CA ALA A 95 10.12 -0.99 9.63
C ALA A 95 8.92 -0.07 9.80
N TYR A 96 9.18 1.24 9.90
CA TYR A 96 8.13 2.26 10.02
C TYR A 96 7.22 2.27 8.78
N ARG A 97 7.79 2.31 7.58
CA ARG A 97 7.02 2.35 6.32
C ARG A 97 6.13 1.12 6.19
N ALA A 98 6.67 -0.08 6.41
CA ALA A 98 5.93 -1.33 6.35
C ALA A 98 4.81 -1.38 7.39
N TYR A 99 5.10 -1.03 8.65
CA TYR A 99 4.10 -1.05 9.72
C TYR A 99 2.99 -0.02 9.49
N ARG A 100 3.33 1.19 9.03
CA ARG A 100 2.34 2.21 8.68
C ARG A 100 1.49 1.76 7.51
N ARG A 101 2.08 1.19 6.44
CA ARG A 101 1.33 0.67 5.29
C ARG A 101 0.30 -0.36 5.74
N ARG A 102 0.69 -1.31 6.60
CA ARG A 102 -0.23 -2.30 7.19
C ARG A 102 -1.37 -1.64 7.96
N ASN A 103 -1.09 -0.64 8.79
CA ASN A 103 -2.13 0.07 9.56
C ASN A 103 -3.08 0.86 8.67
N VAL A 104 -2.56 1.54 7.64
CA VAL A 104 -3.38 2.24 6.64
C VAL A 104 -4.26 1.27 5.87
N ALA A 105 -3.71 0.15 5.40
CA ALA A 105 -4.47 -0.90 4.72
C ALA A 105 -5.60 -1.43 5.59
N ARG A 106 -5.33 -1.76 6.86
CA ARG A 106 -6.35 -2.21 7.81
C ARG A 106 -7.50 -1.21 7.96
N HIS A 107 -7.20 0.07 8.17
CA HIS A 107 -8.22 1.11 8.30
C HIS A 107 -8.97 1.38 6.98
N LEU A 108 -8.27 1.32 5.84
CA LEU A 108 -8.89 1.50 4.54
C LEU A 108 -9.83 0.34 4.22
N LEU A 109 -9.40 -0.91 4.42
CA LEU A 109 -10.22 -2.11 4.23
C LEU A 109 -11.50 -2.06 5.06
N GLN A 110 -11.40 -1.67 6.34
CA GLN A 110 -12.56 -1.48 7.20
C GLN A 110 -13.57 -0.50 6.60
N ARG A 111 -13.11 0.63 6.03
CA ARG A 111 -13.97 1.62 5.38
C ARG A 111 -14.53 1.14 4.05
N LEU A 112 -13.72 0.47 3.24
CA LEU A 112 -14.10 0.01 1.91
C LEU A 112 -15.13 -1.12 1.95
N ASN A 113 -15.02 -2.00 2.95
CA ASN A 113 -15.97 -3.09 3.18
C ASN A 113 -17.20 -2.65 4.01
N ALA A 114 -17.18 -1.45 4.61
CA ALA A 114 -18.30 -0.93 5.37
C ALA A 114 -19.58 -0.85 4.50
N ARG A 115 -20.75 -1.00 5.14
CA ARG A 115 -22.07 -0.90 4.48
C ARG A 115 -22.25 -1.84 3.28
N GLY A 116 -21.62 -3.01 3.32
CA GLY A 116 -21.71 -4.03 2.27
C GLY A 116 -20.87 -3.74 1.02
N GLY A 117 -19.85 -2.89 1.15
CA GLY A 117 -18.87 -2.63 0.11
C GLY A 117 -18.95 -1.24 -0.53
N THR A 118 -17.95 -0.92 -1.34
CA THR A 118 -17.80 0.38 -2.01
C THR A 118 -18.15 0.26 -3.50
N ARG A 119 -18.89 1.26 -4.02
CA ARG A 119 -19.13 1.38 -5.47
C ARG A 119 -17.91 2.00 -6.12
N VAL A 120 -17.39 1.34 -7.15
CA VAL A 120 -16.27 1.83 -7.95
C VAL A 120 -16.63 1.88 -9.41
N GLU A 121 -15.95 2.78 -10.10
CA GLU A 121 -15.96 2.91 -11.53
C GLU A 121 -14.73 2.21 -12.10
N ILE A 122 -14.94 1.26 -13.01
CA ILE A 122 -13.86 0.54 -13.68
C ILE A 122 -13.74 1.05 -15.10
N GLN A 123 -12.57 1.62 -15.41
CA GLN A 123 -12.23 2.03 -16.76
C GLN A 123 -11.78 0.84 -17.60
N PRO A 124 -12.20 0.76 -18.88
CA PRO A 124 -11.72 -0.27 -19.79
C PRO A 124 -10.22 -0.11 -20.06
N LEU A 125 -9.58 -1.23 -20.41
CA LEU A 125 -8.18 -1.23 -20.85
C LEU A 125 -8.02 -0.52 -22.21
N ASP A 126 -6.83 0.03 -22.45
CA ASP A 126 -6.46 0.66 -23.72
C ASP A 126 -6.26 -0.42 -24.80
N GLN A 127 -7.03 -0.31 -25.88
CA GLN A 127 -6.99 -1.23 -27.03
C GLN A 127 -6.37 -0.60 -28.29
N SER A 128 -5.71 0.56 -28.19
CA SER A 128 -5.12 1.25 -29.35
C SER A 128 -4.12 0.40 -30.15
N ALA A 129 -3.42 -0.53 -29.49
CA ALA A 129 -2.46 -1.46 -30.10
C ALA A 129 -3.07 -2.82 -30.49
N VAL A 130 -4.37 -3.03 -30.29
CA VAL A 130 -5.04 -4.29 -30.61
C VAL A 130 -5.48 -4.29 -32.08
N ALA A 131 -5.10 -5.33 -32.83
CA ALA A 131 -5.49 -5.49 -34.23
C ALA A 131 -7.02 -5.56 -34.40
N ASP A 132 -7.53 -4.96 -35.46
CA ASP A 132 -8.97 -4.73 -35.73
C ASP A 132 -9.88 -5.96 -35.51
N PRO A 133 -9.55 -7.17 -36.03
CA PRO A 133 -10.41 -8.34 -35.84
C PRO A 133 -10.58 -8.78 -34.39
N ARG A 134 -9.70 -8.32 -33.50
CA ARG A 134 -9.66 -8.66 -32.07
C ARG A 134 -10.01 -7.46 -31.18
N ARG A 135 -10.04 -6.26 -31.74
CA ARG A 135 -10.39 -5.03 -31.02
C ARG A 135 -11.88 -5.06 -30.76
N ARG A 136 -12.27 -4.86 -29.50
CA ARG A 136 -13.68 -4.74 -29.13
C ARG A 136 -14.05 -3.27 -29.10
N VAL A 137 -15.08 -2.90 -29.86
CA VAL A 137 -15.79 -1.63 -29.68
C VAL A 137 -16.44 -1.69 -28.30
N ILE A 138 -15.81 -1.02 -27.34
CA ILE A 138 -16.43 -0.72 -26.06
C ILE A 138 -17.06 0.65 -26.28
N THR A 139 -18.35 0.67 -26.63
CA THR A 139 -19.12 1.90 -26.78
C THR A 139 -19.02 2.66 -25.46
N THR A 140 -18.18 3.69 -25.46
CA THR A 140 -17.87 4.54 -24.31
C THR A 140 -18.80 5.78 -24.30
N ASP A 141 -19.64 5.86 -25.34
CA ASP A 141 -20.45 6.98 -25.78
C ASP A 141 -21.88 6.96 -25.21
N VAL A 142 -22.23 5.93 -24.42
CA VAL A 142 -23.41 5.95 -23.52
C VAL A 142 -22.96 5.65 -22.10
N ALA A 143 -22.39 6.63 -21.38
CA ALA A 143 -22.35 6.72 -19.91
C ALA A 143 -22.15 5.40 -19.12
N GLY A 144 -21.31 4.50 -19.62
CA GLY A 144 -21.36 3.07 -19.29
C GLY A 144 -20.12 2.57 -18.59
N PHE A 145 -19.45 3.41 -17.81
CA PHE A 145 -18.48 2.94 -16.83
C PHE A 145 -19.08 1.76 -16.07
N ARG A 146 -18.36 0.64 -16.00
CA ARG A 146 -18.83 -0.50 -15.21
C ARG A 146 -18.76 -0.09 -13.74
N ARG A 147 -19.89 0.40 -13.24
CA ARG A 147 -20.09 0.67 -11.81
C ARG A 147 -20.35 -0.65 -11.12
N LEU A 148 -19.34 -1.16 -10.44
CA LEU A 148 -19.46 -2.37 -9.64
C LEU A 148 -19.41 -2.02 -8.16
N ARG A 149 -20.21 -2.72 -7.36
CA ARG A 149 -20.02 -2.71 -5.91
C ARG A 149 -19.05 -3.83 -5.55
N ILE A 150 -17.86 -3.46 -5.13
CA ILE A 150 -16.87 -4.41 -4.60
C ILE A 150 -17.22 -4.68 -3.14
N ARG A 151 -17.53 -5.95 -2.85
CA ARG A 151 -17.93 -6.41 -1.50
C ARG A 151 -16.82 -7.08 -0.71
N ASN A 152 -15.73 -7.49 -1.38
CA ASN A 152 -14.58 -8.14 -0.77
C ASN A 152 -13.32 -7.45 -1.30
N TRP A 153 -12.89 -6.41 -0.57
CA TRP A 153 -11.69 -5.66 -0.90
C TRP A 153 -10.40 -6.34 -0.44
N ASP A 154 -10.47 -7.23 0.54
CA ASP A 154 -9.33 -7.93 1.13
C ASP A 154 -8.55 -8.67 0.05
N ARG A 155 -9.25 -9.42 -0.82
CA ARG A 155 -8.61 -10.11 -1.96
C ARG A 155 -7.97 -9.20 -2.99
N ILE A 156 -8.38 -7.93 -3.09
CA ILE A 156 -7.84 -6.97 -4.06
C ILE A 156 -6.63 -6.24 -3.47
N VAL A 157 -6.62 -6.02 -2.15
CA VAL A 157 -5.54 -5.34 -1.43
C VAL A 157 -4.40 -6.30 -1.08
N ASP A 158 -4.72 -7.58 -0.83
CA ASP A 158 -3.74 -8.61 -0.47
C ASP A 158 -3.11 -9.32 -1.69
N ALA A 159 -3.60 -9.07 -2.90
CA ALA A 159 -3.14 -9.70 -4.16
C ALA A 159 -2.03 -8.90 -4.86
#